data_AF-A0AAQ3TYK4-F1
#
_entry.id   AF-A0AAQ3TYK4-F1
#
_cell.length_a   1.000
_cell.length_b   1.000
_cell.length_c   1.000
_cell.angle_alpha   90.00
_cell.angle_beta   90.00
_cell.angle_gamma   90.00
#
_symmetry.space_group_name_H-M   'P 1'
#
loop_
_entity.id
_entity.type
_entity.pdbx_description
1 polymer ?
#
loop_
_entity_poly.entity_id
_entity_poly.type
_entity_poly.pdbx_seq_one_letter_code
_entity_poly.pdbx_strand_id
1 'polypeptide(L)'
;MEQPSVAGRFLAVRRRTYPTVYDIVGHFAGKYPHLDLLTETEVLPSVQAHSDKLGELGFRYKYGMEEILDGSIDCAVRFGCLDASKLSVQE
;
A
#
# COMPACT_ATOMS: atom_id res chain seq x y z
N MET A 1 -1.55 15.48 -20.75
CA MET A 1 -1.77 16.94 -20.70
C MET A 1 -2.04 17.31 -19.26
N GLU A 2 -1.31 18.29 -18.74
CA GLU A 2 -1.57 18.88 -17.43
C GLU A 2 -2.81 19.78 -17.51
N GLN A 3 -3.70 19.76 -16.50
CA GLN A 3 -4.88 20.63 -16.47
C GLN A 3 -4.44 22.05 -16.05
N PRO A 4 -4.80 23.10 -16.83
CA PRO A 4 -4.21 24.43 -16.68
C PRO A 4 -4.68 25.22 -15.45
N SER A 5 -5.72 24.77 -14.73
CA SER A 5 -6.22 25.47 -13.55
C SER A 5 -6.90 24.52 -12.59
N VAL A 6 -6.15 24.03 -11.60
CA VAL A 6 -6.67 23.33 -10.43
C VAL A 6 -6.33 24.17 -9.20
N ALA A 7 -7.33 24.66 -8.49
CA ALA A 7 -7.14 25.51 -7.31
C ALA A 7 -7.52 24.77 -6.03
N GLY A 8 -6.72 24.94 -4.98
CA GLY A 8 -6.95 24.36 -3.66
C GLY A 8 -6.12 23.11 -3.35
N ARG A 9 -6.53 22.35 -2.32
CA ARG A 9 -5.86 21.13 -1.87
C ARG A 9 -6.63 19.89 -2.31
N PHE A 10 -5.90 18.88 -2.76
CA PHE A 10 -6.43 17.61 -3.24
C PHE A 10 -5.79 16.46 -2.47
N LEU A 11 -6.61 15.54 -1.95
CA LEU A 11 -6.10 14.32 -1.34
C LEU A 11 -5.73 13.33 -2.45
N ALA A 12 -4.46 12.96 -2.54
CA ALA A 12 -3.95 11.91 -3.42
C ALA A 12 -4.02 10.53 -2.75
N VAL A 13 -5.18 10.20 -2.20
CA VAL A 13 -5.44 8.90 -1.57
C VAL A 13 -6.70 8.31 -2.17
N ARG A 14 -6.66 7.01 -2.47
CA ARG A 14 -7.79 6.30 -3.05
C ARG A 14 -8.80 5.98 -1.95
N ARG A 15 -10.01 6.50 -2.10
CA ARG A 15 -11.12 6.43 -1.12
C ARG A 15 -11.42 5.03 -0.55
N ARG A 16 -11.24 3.99 -1.37
CA ARG A 16 -11.57 2.58 -1.03
C ARG A 16 -10.39 1.77 -0.49
N THR A 17 -9.19 2.32 -0.46
CA THR A 17 -7.98 1.57 -0.10
C THR A 17 -7.29 2.28 1.04
N TYR A 18 -7.97 2.35 2.18
CA TYR A 18 -7.35 2.65 3.47
C TYR A 18 -7.02 1.32 4.12
N PRO A 19 -5.88 0.70 3.78
CA PRO A 19 -5.52 -0.53 4.45
C PRO A 19 -5.28 -0.24 5.92
N THR A 20 -5.88 -1.05 6.76
CA THR A 20 -5.50 -1.12 8.16
C THR A 20 -4.14 -1.79 8.28
N VAL A 21 -3.48 -1.63 9.43
CA VAL A 21 -2.25 -2.38 9.70
C VAL A 21 -2.50 -3.89 9.57
N TYR A 22 -3.68 -4.35 9.97
CA TYR A 22 -4.11 -5.74 9.80
C TYR A 22 -4.14 -6.18 8.33
N ASP A 23 -4.65 -5.35 7.42
CA ASP A 23 -4.68 -5.68 5.98
C ASP A 23 -3.25 -5.78 5.39
N ILE A 24 -2.35 -4.89 5.83
CA ILE A 24 -0.94 -4.88 5.39
C ILE A 24 -0.20 -6.12 5.92
N VAL A 25 -0.33 -6.41 7.22
CA VAL A 25 0.27 -7.59 7.85
C VAL A 25 -0.31 -8.86 7.22
N GLY A 26 -1.62 -8.93 6.99
CA GLY A 26 -2.26 -10.06 6.33
C GLY A 26 -1.74 -10.30 4.92
N HIS A 27 -1.52 -9.24 4.13
CA HIS A 27 -0.92 -9.34 2.80
C HIS A 27 0.48 -9.99 2.84
N PHE A 28 1.34 -9.53 3.76
CA PHE A 28 2.69 -10.08 3.89
C PHE A 28 2.71 -11.47 4.52
N ALA A 29 1.84 -11.74 5.51
CA ALA A 29 1.74 -13.05 6.15
C ALA A 29 1.31 -14.14 5.15
N GLY A 30 0.41 -13.81 4.22
CA GLY A 30 0.00 -14.73 3.15
C GLY A 30 1.12 -15.06 2.16
N LYS A 31 2.04 -14.13 1.90
CA LYS A 31 3.13 -14.31 0.93
C LYS A 31 4.42 -14.84 1.54
N TYR A 32 4.69 -14.48 2.79
CA TYR A 32 5.92 -14.78 3.50
C TYR A 32 5.59 -15.30 4.91
N PRO A 33 4.96 -16.48 5.02
CA PRO A 33 4.47 -17.01 6.30
C PRO A 33 5.59 -17.30 7.31
N HIS A 34 6.84 -17.42 6.85
CA HIS A 34 8.02 -17.65 7.66
C HIS A 34 8.67 -16.38 8.21
N LEU A 35 8.21 -15.19 7.78
CA LEU A 35 8.69 -13.94 8.34
C LEU A 35 8.04 -13.68 9.69
N ASP A 36 8.86 -13.22 10.65
CA ASP A 36 8.38 -12.73 11.93
C ASP A 36 7.75 -11.34 11.72
N LEU A 37 6.43 -11.33 11.53
CA LEU A 37 5.63 -10.12 11.33
C LEU A 37 5.03 -9.67 12.66
N LEU A 38 4.73 -8.37 12.77
CA LEU A 38 4.06 -7.80 13.94
C LEU A 38 2.64 -8.40 14.09
N THR A 39 2.50 -9.32 15.05
CA THR A 39 1.23 -10.04 15.32
C THR A 39 0.27 -9.26 16.21
N GLU A 40 0.79 -8.36 17.06
CA GLU A 40 -0.01 -7.56 17.99
C GLU A 40 -0.38 -6.21 17.36
N THR A 41 -1.29 -6.25 16.39
CA THR A 41 -1.91 -5.04 15.84
C THR A 41 -3.33 -4.94 16.35
N GLU A 42 -3.62 -3.95 17.18
CA GLU A 42 -5.00 -3.61 17.54
C GLU A 42 -5.79 -3.36 16.25
N VAL A 43 -6.92 -4.06 16.10
CA VAL A 43 -7.80 -3.91 14.94
C VAL A 43 -8.55 -2.59 15.09
N LEU A 44 -7.94 -1.52 14.61
CA LEU A 44 -8.55 -0.20 14.53
C LEU A 44 -9.34 -0.04 13.24
N PRO A 45 -10.46 0.69 13.27
CA PRO A 45 -11.25 0.94 12.07
C PRO A 45 -10.45 1.73 11.03
N SER A 46 -10.59 1.34 9.76
CA SER A 46 -10.02 2.08 8.63
C SER A 46 -10.59 3.51 8.60
N VAL A 47 -9.71 4.51 8.59
CA VAL A 47 -10.09 5.92 8.44
C VAL A 47 -10.33 6.23 6.97
N GLN A 48 -11.58 6.31 6.54
CA GLN A 48 -11.91 6.64 5.15
C GLN A 48 -11.94 8.14 4.90
N ALA A 49 -11.37 8.60 3.78
CA ALA A 49 -11.64 9.96 3.29
C ALA A 49 -13.08 10.09 2.77
N HIS A 50 -13.72 11.19 3.15
CA HIS A 50 -15.06 11.51 2.68
C HIS A 50 -15.09 12.08 1.26
N SER A 51 -13.96 12.56 0.71
CA SER A 51 -13.91 13.24 -0.61
C SER A 51 -12.90 12.61 -1.57
N ASP A 52 -13.26 12.48 -2.85
CA ASP A 52 -12.39 12.03 -3.94
C ASP A 52 -12.33 13.08 -5.08
N LYS A 53 -11.93 14.30 -4.72
CA LYS A 53 -11.87 15.44 -5.65
C LYS A 53 -10.97 15.18 -6.86
N LEU A 54 -9.95 14.33 -6.71
CA LEU A 54 -9.08 13.95 -7.83
C LEU A 54 -9.80 13.01 -8.80
N GLY A 55 -10.51 12.00 -8.28
CA GLY A 55 -11.35 11.12 -9.09
C GLY A 55 -12.41 11.89 -9.87
N GLU A 56 -13.03 12.89 -9.23
CA GLU A 56 -14.01 13.80 -9.86
C GLU A 56 -13.42 14.61 -11.02
N LEU A 57 -12.13 14.97 -10.95
CA LEU A 57 -11.39 15.63 -12.04
C LEU A 57 -10.92 14.67 -13.15
N GLY A 58 -11.26 13.39 -13.05
CA GLY A 58 -10.89 12.35 -14.01
C GLY A 58 -9.54 11.69 -13.75
N PHE A 59 -8.88 11.99 -12.62
CA PHE A 59 -7.66 11.28 -12.22
C PHE A 59 -7.99 9.82 -11.91
N ARG A 60 -7.16 8.90 -12.43
CA ARG A 60 -7.31 7.46 -12.18
C ARG A 60 -6.05 6.91 -11.55
N TYR A 61 -6.20 6.35 -10.36
CA TYR A 61 -5.15 5.58 -9.70
C TYR A 61 -4.87 4.32 -10.53
N LYS A 62 -3.60 4.14 -10.92
CA LYS A 62 -3.18 3.00 -11.74
C LYS A 62 -2.87 1.75 -10.92
N TYR A 63 -2.38 1.94 -9.69
CA TYR A 63 -1.87 0.88 -8.85
C TYR A 63 -2.81 0.59 -7.69
N GLY A 64 -3.01 -0.70 -7.39
CA GLY A 64 -3.69 -1.21 -6.20
C GLY A 64 -2.77 -1.28 -4.98
N MET A 65 -3.35 -1.58 -3.82
CA MET A 65 -2.60 -1.77 -2.57
C MET A 65 -1.54 -2.86 -2.71
N GLU A 66 -1.95 -4.04 -3.19
CA GLU A 66 -1.08 -5.22 -3.31
C GLU A 66 0.12 -4.92 -4.22
N GLU A 67 -0.10 -4.30 -5.38
CA GLU A 67 0.96 -3.91 -6.32
C GLU A 67 1.97 -2.95 -5.68
N ILE A 68 1.49 -2.00 -4.86
CA ILE A 68 2.36 -1.05 -4.15
C ILE A 68 3.16 -1.77 -3.06
N LEU A 69 2.54 -2.66 -2.28
CA LEU A 69 3.21 -3.41 -1.23
C LEU A 69 4.26 -4.37 -1.81
N ASP A 70 3.92 -5.06 -2.88
CA ASP A 70 4.82 -5.99 -3.58
C ASP A 70 6.00 -5.25 -4.21
N GLY A 71 5.73 -4.14 -4.90
CA GLY A 71 6.77 -3.30 -5.48
C GLY A 71 7.70 -2.70 -4.42
N SER A 72 7.21 -2.47 -3.20
CA SER A 72 8.03 -2.00 -2.08
C SER A 72 9.04 -3.06 -1.62
N ILE A 73 8.65 -4.34 -1.63
CA ILE A 73 9.56 -5.45 -1.31
C ILE A 73 10.62 -5.63 -2.41
N ASP A 74 10.23 -5.65 -3.68
CA ASP A 74 11.18 -5.73 -4.80
C ASP A 74 12.22 -4.60 -4.73
N CYS A 75 11.74 -3.37 -4.48
CA CYS A 75 12.57 -2.20 -4.28
C CYS A 75 13.54 -2.41 -3.10
N ALA A 76 13.04 -2.81 -1.93
CA ALA A 76 13.87 -3.01 -0.74
C ALA A 76 14.96 -4.07 -0.95
N VAL A 77 14.64 -5.16 -1.66
CA VAL A 77 15.63 -6.19 -2.02
C VAL A 77 16.68 -5.65 -2.97
N ARG A 78 16.26 -4.96 -4.04
CA ARG A 78 17.18 -4.40 -5.04
C ARG A 78 18.14 -3.36 -4.46
N PHE A 79 17.71 -2.59 -3.47
CA PHE A 79 18.56 -1.63 -2.76
C PHE A 79 19.34 -2.24 -1.58
N GLY A 80 19.17 -3.53 -1.29
CA GLY A 80 19.86 -4.21 -0.19
C GLY A 80 19.34 -3.84 1.21
N CYS A 81 18.17 -3.19 1.29
CA CYS A 81 17.48 -2.90 2.55
C CYS A 81 16.81 -4.15 3.14
N LEU A 82 16.52 -5.14 2.29
CA LEU A 82 15.97 -6.43 2.67
C LEU A 82 16.78 -7.56 2.01
N ASP A 83 17.17 -8.54 2.80
CA ASP A 83 17.87 -9.71 2.30
C ASP A 83 16.90 -10.65 1.58
N ALA A 84 17.16 -10.90 0.29
CA ALA A 84 16.35 -11.78 -0.54
C ALA A 84 16.23 -13.20 0.03
N SER A 85 17.24 -13.68 0.75
CA SER A 85 17.22 -15.02 1.37
C SER A 85 16.15 -15.15 2.45
N LYS A 86 15.72 -14.04 3.04
CA LYS A 86 14.62 -14.01 4.01
C LYS A 86 13.25 -14.12 3.34
N LEU A 87 13.15 -13.96 2.02
CA LEU A 87 11.89 -14.06 1.28
C LEU A 87 11.67 -15.44 0.66
N SER A 88 12.73 -16.22 0.48
CA SER A 88 12.64 -17.60 0.01
C SER A 88 12.18 -18.54 1.12
N VAL A 89 11.19 -19.38 0.82
CA VAL A 89 10.86 -20.54 1.65
C VAL A 89 12.06 -21.49 1.58
N GLN A 90 12.67 -21.81 2.71
CA GLN A 90 13.60 -22.94 2.79
C GLN A 90 12.77 -24.21 2.57
N GLU A 91 12.99 -24.89 1.44
CA GLU A 91 12.54 -26.26 1.23
C GLU A 91 13.22 -27.23 2.22
#